data_AF-A0A3S9IEP1-F1
#
_entry.id   AF-A0A3S9IEP1-F1
#
_cell.length_a   1.000
_cell.length_b   1.000
_cell.length_c   1.000
_cell.angle_alpha   90.00
_cell.angle_beta   90.00
_cell.angle_gamma   90.00
#
_symmetry.space_group_name_H-M   'P 1'
#
loop_
_entity.id
_entity.type
_entity.pdbx_description
1 polymer ?
#
loop_
_entity_poly.entity_id
_entity_poly.type
_entity_poly.pdbx_seq_one_letter_code
_entity_poly.pdbx_strand_id
1 'polypeptide(L)'
;MPEAAGLCLGCSHRRRTERLLRGAVDLAVAVRADLTDTATVLELTRRCEADTRALLEAACERACGVDADPALLAFTAPQVALRIREERRRSALRRLAGSEEAAAEADAVYRAYRRRHNRGTKRDAEQAAQAAAYRTAEVLLSRRLGQLEEARLGSVRTRDDLTSA
;
A
#
# COMPACT_ATOMS: atom_id res chain seq x y z
N MET A 1 13.13 22.75 34.19
CA MET A 1 12.65 21.42 33.79
C MET A 1 12.85 21.31 32.29
N PRO A 2 13.75 20.46 31.80
CA PRO A 2 14.04 20.43 30.38
C PRO A 2 12.87 19.80 29.62
N GLU A 3 12.36 20.50 28.61
CA GLU A 3 11.51 19.92 27.56
C GLU A 3 12.36 18.93 26.76
N ALA A 4 12.41 17.68 27.21
CA ALA A 4 13.03 16.61 26.45
C ALA A 4 12.19 16.39 25.18
N ALA A 5 12.71 16.81 24.04
CA ALA A 5 12.10 16.68 22.71
C ALA A 5 12.08 15.22 22.18
N GLY A 6 11.65 14.28 23.02
CA GLY A 6 11.54 12.86 22.69
C GLY A 6 10.19 12.30 23.12
N LEU A 7 9.46 11.69 22.17
CA LEU A 7 8.22 10.95 22.50
C LEU A 7 8.57 9.76 23.41
N CYS A 8 7.73 9.47 24.41
CA CYS A 8 7.86 8.24 25.17
C CYS A 8 7.72 7.00 24.27
N LEU A 9 8.18 5.84 24.72
CA LEU A 9 8.14 4.59 23.93
C LEU A 9 6.72 4.26 23.44
N GLY A 10 5.72 4.36 24.29
CA GLY A 10 4.31 4.13 23.91
C GLY A 10 3.83 5.08 22.81
N CYS A 11 4.10 6.39 22.94
CA CYS A 11 3.77 7.38 21.90
C CYS A 11 4.52 7.12 20.58
N SER A 12 5.78 6.70 20.67
CA SER A 12 6.59 6.33 19.50
C SER A 12 6.01 5.10 18.78
N HIS A 13 5.61 4.08 19.52
CA HIS A 13 4.97 2.89 18.96
C HIS A 13 3.60 3.20 18.33
N ARG A 14 2.76 4.02 19.00
CA ARG A 14 1.48 4.46 18.45
C ARG A 14 1.65 5.21 17.13
N ARG A 15 2.52 6.22 17.09
CA ARG A 15 2.80 7.00 15.87
C ARG A 15 3.39 6.13 14.76
N ARG A 16 4.19 5.12 15.09
CA ARG A 16 4.69 4.14 14.11
C ARG A 16 3.55 3.29 13.55
N THR A 17 2.67 2.79 14.41
CA THR A 17 1.49 2.00 14.02
C THR A 17 0.59 2.79 13.08
N GLU A 18 0.23 4.03 13.44
CA GLU A 18 -0.60 4.90 12.60
C GLU A 18 0.01 5.15 11.22
N ARG A 19 1.32 5.41 11.14
CA ARG A 19 2.02 5.57 9.85
C ARG A 19 1.95 4.31 8.99
N LEU A 20 2.12 3.14 9.61
CA LEU A 20 2.03 1.86 8.90
C LEU A 20 0.60 1.58 8.40
N LEU A 21 -0.41 1.90 9.21
CA LEU A 21 -1.82 1.79 8.82
C LEU A 21 -2.16 2.70 7.65
N ARG A 22 -1.75 3.98 7.70
CA ARG A 22 -1.94 4.90 6.57
C ARG A 22 -1.32 4.35 5.29
N GLY A 23 -0.07 3.90 5.36
CA GLY A 23 0.58 3.28 4.20
C GLY A 23 -0.13 2.01 3.70
N ALA A 24 -0.71 1.19 4.58
CA ALA A 24 -1.48 0.01 4.19
C ALA A 24 -2.80 0.39 3.49
N VAL A 25 -3.47 1.45 3.97
CA VAL A 25 -4.67 2.02 3.36
C VAL A 25 -4.35 2.59 1.99
N ASP A 26 -3.29 3.37 1.85
CA ASP A 26 -2.89 3.97 0.57
C ASP A 26 -2.63 2.91 -0.49
N LEU A 27 -1.94 1.82 -0.12
CA LEU A 27 -1.74 0.67 -1.00
C LEU A 27 -3.06 0.02 -1.44
N ALA A 28 -4.04 -0.06 -0.54
CA ALA A 28 -5.35 -0.65 -0.83
C ALA A 28 -6.20 0.25 -1.75
N VAL A 29 -6.19 1.56 -1.50
CA VAL A 29 -6.95 2.56 -2.26
C VAL A 29 -6.35 2.71 -3.66
N ALA A 30 -5.03 2.82 -3.79
CA ALA A 30 -4.34 3.02 -5.07
C ALA A 30 -4.69 1.96 -6.12
N VAL A 31 -4.97 0.72 -5.73
CA VAL A 31 -5.29 -0.37 -6.67
C VAL A 31 -6.79 -0.62 -6.89
N ARG A 32 -7.66 0.12 -6.18
CA ARG A 32 -9.11 -0.10 -6.18
C ARG A 32 -9.92 1.13 -6.62
N ALA A 33 -9.48 2.34 -6.28
CA ALA A 33 -10.18 3.56 -6.63
C ALA A 33 -9.97 3.94 -8.10
N ASP A 34 -11.00 4.55 -8.68
CA ASP A 34 -10.79 5.51 -9.75
C ASP A 34 -10.21 6.78 -9.10
N LEU A 35 -8.95 7.08 -9.42
CA LEU A 35 -8.21 8.19 -8.81
C LEU A 35 -8.61 9.55 -9.39
N THR A 36 -9.45 9.58 -10.43
CA THR A 36 -9.98 10.82 -11.01
C THR A 36 -11.22 11.33 -10.26
N ASP A 37 -11.92 10.44 -9.55
CA ASP A 37 -13.07 10.80 -8.72
C ASP A 37 -12.68 10.93 -7.25
N THR A 38 -12.53 12.17 -6.82
CA THR A 38 -12.19 12.54 -5.45
C THR A 38 -13.20 12.03 -4.42
N ALA A 39 -14.50 12.01 -4.73
CA ALA A 39 -15.53 11.54 -3.80
C ALA A 39 -15.39 10.03 -3.56
N THR A 40 -15.18 9.28 -4.65
CA THR A 40 -14.88 7.83 -4.56
C THR A 40 -13.58 7.55 -3.80
N VAL A 41 -12.53 8.36 -4.00
CA VAL A 41 -11.26 8.23 -3.25
C VAL A 41 -11.46 8.43 -1.75
N LEU A 42 -12.21 9.45 -1.34
CA LEU A 42 -12.46 9.75 0.08
C LEU A 42 -13.28 8.64 0.74
N GLU A 43 -14.35 8.19 0.10
CA GLU A 43 -15.21 7.13 0.63
C GLU A 43 -14.44 5.82 0.76
N LEU A 44 -13.71 5.43 -0.28
CA LEU A 44 -12.90 4.22 -0.24
C LEU A 44 -11.78 4.30 0.79
N THR A 45 -11.18 5.48 0.99
CA THR A 45 -10.18 5.70 2.04
C THR A 45 -10.78 5.43 3.42
N ARG A 46 -11.94 6.03 3.75
CA ARG A 46 -12.60 5.81 5.05
C ARG A 46 -12.92 4.34 5.30
N ARG A 47 -13.49 3.67 4.29
CA ARG A 47 -13.81 2.25 4.38
C ARG A 47 -12.54 1.41 4.59
N CYS A 48 -11.48 1.67 3.82
CA CYS A 48 -10.23 0.95 3.97
C CYS A 48 -9.56 1.21 5.32
N GLU A 49 -9.68 2.42 5.88
CA GLU A 49 -9.20 2.74 7.23
C GLU A 49 -9.93 1.93 8.29
N ALA A 50 -11.26 1.89 8.24
CA ALA A 50 -12.08 1.10 9.16
C ALA A 50 -11.73 -0.40 9.07
N ASP A 51 -11.69 -0.95 7.85
CA ASP A 51 -11.34 -2.36 7.61
C ASP A 51 -9.92 -2.68 8.12
N THR A 52 -8.95 -1.80 7.86
CA THR A 52 -7.55 -2.05 8.25
C THR A 52 -7.37 -1.92 9.77
N ARG A 53 -8.10 -1.02 10.42
CA ARG A 53 -8.10 -0.90 11.88
C ARG A 53 -8.71 -2.13 12.54
N ALA A 54 -9.86 -2.60 12.06
CA ALA A 54 -10.48 -3.82 12.55
C ALA A 54 -9.57 -5.05 12.36
N LEU A 55 -8.85 -5.13 11.22
CA LEU A 55 -7.86 -6.19 10.98
C LEU A 55 -6.69 -6.12 11.96
N LEU A 56 -6.22 -4.92 12.30
CA LEU A 56 -5.15 -4.72 13.29
C LEU A 56 -5.62 -5.16 14.68
N GLU A 57 -6.77 -4.68 15.13
CA GLU A 57 -7.36 -5.01 16.43
C GLU A 57 -7.49 -6.53 16.59
N ALA A 58 -8.18 -7.19 15.66
CA ALA A 58 -8.35 -8.63 15.68
C ALA A 58 -7.02 -9.40 15.62
N ALA A 59 -6.01 -8.87 14.91
CA ALA A 59 -4.70 -9.52 14.83
C ALA A 59 -3.84 -9.30 16.09
N CYS A 60 -3.99 -8.16 16.77
CA CYS A 60 -3.37 -7.90 18.07
C CYS A 60 -4.01 -8.76 19.16
N GLU A 61 -5.35 -8.85 19.20
CA GLU A 61 -6.07 -9.73 20.11
C GLU A 61 -5.62 -11.19 19.96
N ARG A 62 -5.49 -11.68 18.72
CA ARG A 62 -4.96 -13.05 18.48
C ARG A 62 -3.52 -13.23 18.94
N ALA A 63 -2.70 -12.18 18.91
CA ALA A 63 -1.29 -12.26 19.27
C ALA A 63 -1.03 -12.11 20.77
N CYS A 64 -1.83 -11.31 21.46
CA CYS A 64 -1.60 -10.93 22.86
C CYS A 64 -2.66 -11.44 23.84
N GLY A 65 -3.83 -11.88 23.36
CA GLY A 65 -5.01 -12.15 24.18
C GLY A 65 -5.93 -10.93 24.31
N VAL A 66 -7.18 -11.17 24.73
CA VAL A 66 -8.24 -10.15 24.83
C VAL A 66 -7.95 -9.12 25.93
N ASP A 67 -7.37 -9.57 27.06
CA ASP A 67 -7.05 -8.73 28.23
C ASP A 67 -5.56 -8.41 28.33
N ALA A 68 -4.90 -8.28 27.18
CA ALA A 68 -3.46 -8.05 27.13
C ALA A 68 -3.06 -6.72 27.80
N ASP A 69 -1.93 -6.74 28.49
CA ASP A 69 -1.30 -5.54 29.04
C ASP A 69 -1.16 -4.44 27.96
N PRO A 70 -1.62 -3.20 28.21
CA PRO A 70 -1.49 -2.09 27.27
C PRO A 70 -0.06 -1.85 26.77
N ALA A 71 0.97 -2.11 27.58
CA ALA A 71 2.35 -1.96 27.13
C ALA A 71 2.74 -3.04 26.10
N LEU A 72 2.33 -4.29 26.31
CA LEU A 72 2.48 -5.38 25.34
C LEU A 72 1.73 -5.11 24.03
N LEU A 73 0.51 -4.58 24.11
CA LEU A 73 -0.27 -4.17 22.94
C LEU A 73 0.43 -3.06 22.16
N ALA A 74 0.92 -2.03 22.84
CA ALA A 74 1.67 -0.94 22.20
C ALA A 74 2.92 -1.44 21.47
N PHE A 75 3.64 -2.40 22.05
CA PHE A 75 4.81 -3.01 21.42
C PHE A 75 4.48 -3.90 20.21
N THR A 76 3.36 -4.65 20.28
CA THR A 76 2.96 -5.62 19.25
C THR A 76 2.29 -4.96 18.04
N ALA A 77 1.46 -3.93 18.27
CA ALA A 77 0.71 -3.23 17.22
C ALA A 77 1.55 -2.79 16.00
N PRO A 78 2.75 -2.18 16.13
CA PRO A 78 3.54 -1.78 14.97
C PRO A 78 4.07 -2.97 14.16
N GLN A 79 4.29 -4.13 14.79
CA GLN A 79 4.74 -5.34 14.07
C GLN A 79 3.61 -5.95 13.25
N VAL A 80 2.42 -6.01 13.84
CA VAL A 80 1.20 -6.46 13.16
C VAL A 80 0.84 -5.51 12.01
N ALA A 81 0.87 -4.20 12.24
CA ALA A 81 0.62 -3.20 11.21
C ALA A 81 1.62 -3.29 10.04
N LEU A 82 2.90 -3.57 10.33
CA LEU A 82 3.91 -3.81 9.29
C LEU A 82 3.55 -5.03 8.44
N ARG A 83 3.17 -6.15 9.06
CA ARG A 83 2.74 -7.36 8.34
C ARG A 83 1.54 -7.08 7.43
N ILE A 84 0.52 -6.39 7.96
CA ILE A 84 -0.67 -6.00 7.18
C ILE A 84 -0.26 -5.15 5.97
N ARG A 85 0.63 -4.16 6.17
CA ARG A 85 1.13 -3.31 5.08
C ARG A 85 1.84 -4.13 4.00
N GLU A 86 2.72 -5.05 4.37
CA GLU A 86 3.45 -5.88 3.41
C GLU A 86 2.52 -6.88 2.67
N GLU A 87 1.49 -7.38 3.33
CA GLU A 87 0.43 -8.17 2.66
C GLU A 87 -0.35 -7.33 1.65
N ARG A 88 -0.72 -6.09 2.01
CA ARG A 88 -1.38 -5.15 1.09
C ARG A 88 -0.47 -4.81 -0.09
N ARG A 89 0.83 -4.57 0.14
CA ARG A 89 1.81 -4.32 -0.92
C ARG A 89 1.90 -5.50 -1.88
N ARG A 90 2.08 -6.72 -1.37
CA ARG A 90 2.12 -7.93 -2.19
C ARG A 90 0.82 -8.13 -2.97
N SER A 91 -0.33 -7.89 -2.36
CA SER A 91 -1.62 -7.96 -3.04
C SER A 91 -1.76 -6.91 -4.15
N ALA A 92 -1.31 -5.68 -3.90
CA ALA A 92 -1.32 -4.59 -4.87
C ALA A 92 -0.44 -4.93 -6.09
N LEU A 93 0.79 -5.38 -5.86
CA LEU A 93 1.71 -5.79 -6.92
C LEU A 93 1.16 -6.95 -7.74
N ARG A 94 0.58 -7.98 -7.11
CA ARG A 94 -0.06 -9.09 -7.84
C ARG A 94 -1.20 -8.62 -8.74
N ARG A 95 -2.04 -7.69 -8.25
CA ARG A 95 -3.14 -7.13 -9.04
C ARG A 95 -2.62 -6.32 -10.23
N LEU A 96 -1.60 -5.48 -10.02
CA LEU A 96 -1.01 -4.64 -11.06
C LEU A 96 -0.19 -5.45 -12.08
N ALA A 97 0.46 -6.52 -11.66
CA ALA A 97 1.16 -7.44 -12.57
C ALA A 97 0.21 -8.16 -13.54
N GLY A 98 -1.08 -8.26 -13.19
CA GLY A 98 -2.14 -8.75 -14.07
C GLY A 98 -2.83 -7.67 -14.91
N SER A 99 -2.33 -6.43 -14.89
CA SER A 99 -2.87 -5.35 -15.73
C SER A 99 -2.42 -5.51 -17.20
N GLU A 100 -3.16 -4.88 -18.11
CA GLU A 100 -2.84 -4.88 -19.54
C GLU A 100 -1.44 -4.32 -19.82
N GLU A 101 -1.06 -3.24 -19.14
CA GLU A 101 0.25 -2.62 -19.29
C GLU A 101 1.40 -3.55 -18.83
N ALA A 102 1.22 -4.24 -17.71
CA ALA A 102 2.20 -5.23 -17.24
C ALA A 102 2.25 -6.47 -18.16
N ALA A 103 1.12 -6.89 -18.72
CA ALA A 103 1.05 -8.01 -19.68
C ALA A 103 1.73 -7.66 -21.01
N ALA A 104 1.56 -6.43 -21.51
CA ALA A 104 2.20 -5.95 -22.73
C ALA A 104 3.72 -5.94 -22.59
N GLU A 105 4.24 -5.42 -21.48
CA GLU A 105 5.68 -5.42 -21.20
C GLU A 105 6.23 -6.86 -21.07
N ALA A 106 5.50 -7.74 -20.38
CA ALA A 106 5.89 -9.14 -20.24
C ALA A 106 5.99 -9.86 -21.60
N ASP A 107 5.02 -9.64 -22.49
CA ASP A 107 5.02 -10.20 -23.85
C ASP A 107 6.16 -9.63 -24.70
N ALA A 108 6.42 -8.31 -24.60
CA ALA A 108 7.55 -7.68 -25.29
C ALA A 108 8.89 -8.29 -24.85
N VAL A 109 9.12 -8.46 -23.55
CA VAL A 109 10.32 -9.08 -22.99
C VAL A 109 10.43 -10.55 -23.39
N TYR A 110 9.33 -11.30 -23.34
CA TYR A 110 9.29 -12.70 -23.77
C TYR A 110 9.75 -12.84 -25.23
N ARG A 111 9.16 -12.05 -26.13
CA ARG A 111 9.50 -12.06 -27.56
C ARG A 111 10.94 -11.64 -27.80
N ALA A 112 11.42 -10.60 -27.13
CA ALA A 112 12.80 -10.14 -27.25
C ALA A 112 13.79 -11.21 -26.78
N TYR A 113 13.51 -11.87 -25.65
CA TYR A 113 14.32 -12.96 -25.14
C TYR A 113 14.38 -14.12 -26.14
N ARG A 114 13.23 -14.56 -26.66
CA ARG A 114 13.15 -15.66 -27.66
C ARG A 114 13.91 -15.34 -28.95
N ARG A 115 13.91 -14.09 -29.40
CA ARG A 115 14.68 -13.66 -30.59
C ARG A 115 16.18 -13.65 -30.34
N ARG A 116 16.60 -13.23 -29.14
CA ARG A 116 18.03 -13.12 -28.80
C ARG A 116 18.63 -14.46 -28.43
N HIS A 117 17.85 -15.38 -27.89
CA HIS A 117 18.32 -16.64 -27.30
C HIS A 117 17.64 -17.82 -28.00
N ASN A 118 18.06 -18.10 -29.24
CA ASN A 118 17.54 -19.18 -30.07
C ASN A 118 17.62 -20.59 -29.41
N ARG A 119 18.50 -20.75 -28.40
CA ARG A 119 18.65 -21.98 -27.58
C ARG A 119 18.20 -21.82 -26.12
N GLY A 120 17.72 -20.65 -25.71
CA GLY A 120 17.25 -20.41 -24.35
C GLY A 120 15.99 -21.23 -24.05
N THR A 121 15.84 -21.70 -22.82
CA THR A 121 14.68 -22.52 -22.48
C THR A 121 13.42 -21.66 -22.45
N LYS A 122 12.26 -22.26 -22.74
CA LYS A 122 10.96 -21.57 -22.62
C LYS A 122 10.75 -21.02 -21.20
N ARG A 123 11.19 -21.78 -20.19
CA ARG A 123 11.10 -21.42 -18.78
C ARG A 123 11.87 -20.15 -18.45
N ASP A 124 13.06 -19.95 -19.02
CA ASP A 124 13.86 -18.75 -18.78
C ASP A 124 13.18 -17.50 -19.39
N ALA A 125 12.57 -17.65 -20.56
CA ALA A 125 11.79 -16.58 -21.18
C ALA A 125 10.54 -16.23 -20.36
N GLU A 126 9.84 -17.24 -19.83
CA GLU A 126 8.68 -17.05 -18.93
C GLU A 126 9.08 -16.35 -17.63
N GLN A 127 10.22 -16.72 -17.03
CA GLN A 127 10.74 -16.05 -15.83
C GLN A 127 11.14 -14.60 -16.10
N ALA A 128 11.81 -14.34 -17.23
CA ALA A 128 12.18 -12.97 -17.63
C ALA A 128 10.94 -12.09 -17.84
N ALA A 129 9.90 -12.64 -18.49
CA ALA A 129 8.63 -11.96 -18.71
C ALA A 129 7.88 -11.70 -17.38
N GLN A 130 7.85 -12.68 -16.48
CA GLN A 130 7.23 -12.52 -15.17
C GLN A 130 7.96 -11.46 -14.33
N ALA A 131 9.30 -11.47 -14.34
CA ALA A 131 10.08 -10.43 -13.67
C ALA A 131 9.83 -9.04 -14.27
N ALA A 132 9.62 -8.94 -15.59
CA ALA A 132 9.23 -7.69 -16.23
C ALA A 132 7.85 -7.22 -15.77
N ALA A 133 6.84 -8.09 -15.76
CA ALA A 133 5.51 -7.77 -15.24
C ALA A 133 5.55 -7.22 -13.80
N TYR A 134 6.35 -7.84 -12.93
CA TYR A 134 6.51 -7.38 -11.55
C TYR A 134 7.19 -6.01 -11.46
N ARG A 135 8.24 -5.73 -12.25
CA ARG A 135 8.88 -4.40 -12.29
C ARG A 135 7.91 -3.34 -12.79
N THR A 136 7.13 -3.64 -13.83
CA THR A 136 6.08 -2.73 -14.32
C THR A 136 5.03 -2.48 -13.25
N ALA A 137 4.61 -3.51 -12.53
CA ALA A 137 3.68 -3.37 -11.41
C ALA A 137 4.21 -2.44 -10.30
N GLU A 138 5.51 -2.46 -10.00
CA GLU A 138 6.13 -1.54 -9.04
C GLU A 138 6.10 -0.08 -9.52
N VAL A 139 6.40 0.16 -10.79
CA VAL A 139 6.32 1.49 -11.41
C VAL A 139 4.87 2.00 -11.37
N LEU A 140 3.91 1.15 -11.76
CA LEU A 140 2.49 1.49 -11.73
C LEU A 140 1.99 1.78 -10.32
N LEU A 141 2.41 0.99 -9.34
CA LEU A 141 2.05 1.21 -7.95
C LEU A 141 2.56 2.58 -7.47
N SER A 142 3.83 2.90 -7.78
CA SER A 142 4.44 4.17 -7.40
C SER A 142 3.71 5.36 -8.04
N ARG A 143 3.38 5.25 -9.34
CA ARG A 143 2.59 6.25 -10.06
C ARG A 143 1.22 6.45 -9.44
N ARG A 144 0.49 5.36 -9.15
CA ARG A 144 -0.84 5.44 -8.56
C ARG A 144 -0.85 6.01 -7.14
N LEU A 145 0.20 5.75 -6.35
CA LEU A 145 0.36 6.38 -5.04
C LEU A 145 0.56 7.91 -5.16
N GLY A 146 1.34 8.36 -6.15
CA GLY A 146 1.48 9.79 -6.44
C GLY A 146 0.15 10.43 -6.86
N GLN A 147 -0.59 9.78 -7.77
CA GLN A 147 -1.93 10.24 -8.18
C GLN A 147 -2.92 10.31 -7.02
N LEU A 148 -2.87 9.35 -6.09
CA LEU A 148 -3.71 9.36 -4.89
C LEU A 148 -3.39 10.56 -3.98
N GLU A 149 -2.10 10.89 -3.82
CA GLU A 149 -1.67 12.07 -3.08
C GLU A 149 -2.16 13.35 -3.73
N GLU A 150 -2.00 13.47 -5.06
CA GLU A 150 -2.50 14.60 -5.85
C GLU A 150 -4.03 14.77 -5.73
N ALA A 151 -4.80 13.68 -5.87
CA ALA A 151 -6.25 13.71 -5.74
C ALA A 151 -6.71 14.20 -4.36
N ARG A 152 -5.98 13.82 -3.30
CA ARG A 152 -6.25 14.29 -1.94
C ARG A 152 -5.90 15.77 -1.78
N LEU A 153 -4.77 16.23 -2.32
CA LEU A 153 -4.39 17.65 -2.28
C LEU A 153 -5.37 18.53 -3.08
N GLY A 154 -5.85 18.06 -4.23
CA GLY A 154 -6.89 18.72 -5.01
C GLY A 154 -8.18 18.89 -4.22
N SER A 155 -8.59 17.86 -3.47
CA SER A 155 -9.80 17.89 -2.63
C SER A 155 -9.78 18.95 -1.52
N VAL A 156 -8.60 19.25 -0.97
CA VAL A 156 -8.43 20.25 0.09
C VAL A 156 -8.62 21.65 -0.48
N ARG A 157 -8.01 21.93 -1.65
CA ARG A 157 -8.10 23.25 -2.31
C ARG A 157 -9.54 23.61 -2.68
N THR A 158 -10.31 22.67 -3.24
CA THR A 158 -11.71 22.92 -3.61
C THR A 158 -12.60 23.20 -2.38
N ARG A 159 -12.21 22.72 -1.20
CA ARG A 159 -12.98 22.93 0.03
C ARG A 159 -12.73 24.31 0.64
N ASP A 160 -11.50 24.80 0.56
CA ASP A 160 -11.14 26.14 1.07
C ASP A 160 -11.78 27.26 0.22
N ASP A 161 -11.95 27.04 -1.09
CA ASP A 161 -12.62 27.97 -2.01
C ASP A 161 -14.13 28.09 -1.75
N LEU A 162 -14.78 27.06 -1.22
CA LEU A 162 -16.21 27.04 -0.91
C LEU A 162 -16.56 27.66 0.46
N THR A 163 -15.58 27.85 1.33
CA THR A 163 -15.75 28.51 2.65
C THR A 163 -15.40 30.00 2.66
N SER A 164 -14.98 30.55 1.51
CA SER A 164 -14.58 31.97 1.37
C SER A 164 -15.62 32.85 0.66
N ALA A 165 -16.85 32.36 0.48
CA ALA A 165 -17.98 33.09 -0.11
C ALA A 165 -19.16 33.16 0.87
#